data_AF-A0A8T2N8Q6-F1
#
_entry.id   AF-A0A8T2N8Q6-F1
#
_cell.length_a   1.000
_cell.length_b   1.000
_cell.length_c   1.000
_cell.angle_alpha   90.00
_cell.angle_beta   90.00
_cell.angle_gamma   90.00
#
_symmetry.space_group_name_H-M   'P 1'
#
loop_
_entity.id
_entity.type
_entity.pdbx_description
1 polymer ?
#
loop_
_entity_poly.entity_id
_entity_poly.type
_entity_poly.pdbx_seq_one_letter_code
_entity_poly.pdbx_strand_id
1 'polypeptide(L)'
;MYWYQRRTGQGPRMIASFLLGSATYEDGFKSGYEVWSSQEKKWSLKVQSLRNGDSAEYLCAASPHSLTNGVKFEQTPVQTVQPGQQVDIECSHDDSSLLIMYWYEQKDSRALHLIGFGYSTGEPTYEPQHCLTQLGSLRFPMMLCDNPANRLL
;
A
#
# COMPACT_ATOMS: atom_id res chain seq x y z
N MET A 1 8.24 -13.78 1.55
CA MET A 1 6.81 -13.55 1.23
C MET A 1 6.18 -12.87 2.42
N TYR A 2 5.32 -11.88 2.22
CA TYR A 2 4.67 -11.13 3.31
C TYR A 2 3.16 -11.22 3.15
N TRP A 3 2.46 -11.23 4.28
CA TRP A 3 1.00 -11.28 4.35
C TRP A 3 0.48 -10.07 5.12
N TYR A 4 -0.57 -9.45 4.59
CA TYR A 4 -1.21 -8.27 5.16
C TYR A 4 -2.71 -8.50 5.29
N GLN A 5 -3.29 -7.91 6.33
CA GLN A 5 -4.74 -7.76 6.50
C GLN A 5 -5.12 -6.30 6.25
N ARG A 6 -6.13 -6.06 5.41
CA ARG A 6 -6.76 -4.75 5.23
C ARG A 6 -8.23 -4.82 5.63
N ARG A 7 -8.58 -4.18 6.75
CA ARG A 7 -9.97 -4.02 7.20
C ARG A 7 -10.59 -2.79 6.57
N THR A 8 -11.91 -2.79 6.39
CA THR A 8 -12.64 -1.60 5.93
C THR A 8 -12.36 -0.43 6.87
N GLY A 9 -11.95 0.71 6.32
CA GLY A 9 -11.61 1.89 7.12
C GLY A 9 -10.15 1.97 7.59
N GLN A 10 -9.34 0.92 7.39
CA GLN A 10 -7.97 0.82 7.90
C GLN A 10 -6.95 0.57 6.79
N GLY A 11 -5.71 1.04 7.02
CA GLY A 11 -4.58 0.70 6.17
C GLY A 11 -4.18 -0.78 6.28
N PRO A 12 -3.36 -1.30 5.35
CA PRO A 12 -2.81 -2.65 5.43
C PRO A 12 -1.95 -2.81 6.69
N ARG A 13 -2.18 -3.88 7.45
CA ARG A 13 -1.35 -4.27 8.59
C ARG A 13 -0.67 -5.59 8.30
N MET A 14 0.64 -5.67 8.52
CA MET A 14 1.36 -6.93 8.36
C MET A 14 0.88 -7.95 9.40
N ILE A 15 0.63 -9.17 8.93
CA ILE A 15 0.30 -10.34 9.76
C ILE A 15 1.57 -11.12 10.04
N ALA A 16 2.28 -11.49 8.96
CA ALA A 16 3.36 -12.44 9.01
C ALA A 16 4.26 -12.33 7.78
N SER A 17 5.48 -12.81 7.93
CA SER A 17 6.42 -13.01 6.84
C SER A 17 6.88 -14.47 6.81
N PHE A 18 7.22 -14.97 5.61
CA PHE A 18 7.79 -16.29 5.40
C PHE A 18 9.13 -16.14 4.70
N LEU A 19 10.21 -16.44 5.43
CA LEU A 19 11.59 -16.33 4.98
C LEU A 19 12.36 -17.61 5.32
N LEU A 20 13.16 -18.08 4.36
CA LEU A 20 14.06 -19.23 4.53
C LEU A 20 13.39 -20.48 5.14
N GLY A 21 12.14 -20.74 4.78
CA GLY A 21 11.38 -21.91 5.28
C GLY A 21 10.69 -21.71 6.62
N SER A 22 10.77 -20.52 7.21
CA SER A 22 10.19 -20.20 8.51
C SER A 22 9.23 -19.01 8.44
N ALA A 23 8.17 -19.06 9.25
CA ALA A 23 7.22 -17.95 9.40
C ALA A 23 7.53 -17.12 10.64
N THR A 24 7.47 -15.80 10.53
CA THR A 24 7.48 -14.85 11.65
C THR A 24 6.17 -14.07 11.66
N TYR A 25 5.68 -13.69 12.85
CA TYR A 25 4.39 -13.04 13.02
C TYR A 25 4.54 -11.73 13.77
N GLU A 26 3.81 -10.73 13.34
CA GLU A 26 3.72 -9.43 14.00
C GLU A 26 3.02 -9.55 15.37
N ASP A 27 3.31 -8.59 16.24
CA ASP A 27 2.63 -8.49 17.53
C ASP A 27 1.11 -8.32 17.33
N GLY A 28 0.34 -9.14 18.04
CA GLY A 28 -1.11 -9.26 17.86
C GLY A 28 -1.57 -10.30 16.83
N PHE A 29 -0.65 -10.88 16.04
CA PHE A 29 -0.95 -11.92 15.04
C PHE A 29 -0.29 -13.28 15.34
N LYS A 30 0.32 -13.44 16.52
CA LYS A 30 1.00 -14.67 16.96
C LYS A 30 0.09 -15.89 17.12
N SER A 31 -1.23 -15.71 17.11
CA SER A 31 -2.23 -16.78 17.25
C SER A 31 -3.35 -16.60 16.24
N GLY A 32 -3.97 -17.70 15.81
CA GLY A 32 -5.11 -17.68 14.87
C GLY A 32 -4.71 -17.61 13.40
N TYR A 33 -3.42 -17.56 13.10
CA TYR A 33 -2.86 -17.54 11.75
C TYR A 33 -1.79 -18.62 11.60
N GLU A 34 -1.71 -19.20 10.41
CA GLU A 34 -0.68 -20.17 10.04
C GLU A 34 -0.21 -19.87 8.62
N VAL A 35 1.10 -19.67 8.46
CA VAL A 35 1.74 -19.47 7.15
C VAL A 35 2.67 -20.64 6.86
N TRP A 36 2.54 -21.22 5.68
CA TRP A 36 3.41 -22.30 5.20
C TRP A 36 3.62 -22.24 3.69
N SER A 37 4.56 -23.04 3.21
CA SER A 37 4.76 -23.30 1.79
C SER A 37 4.50 -24.78 1.52
N SER A 38 3.74 -25.10 0.47
CA SER A 38 3.33 -26.47 0.15
C SER A 38 3.93 -26.99 -1.16
N GLN A 39 4.39 -26.09 -2.04
CA GLN A 39 4.96 -26.40 -3.36
C GLN A 39 5.94 -25.30 -3.76
N GLU A 40 6.73 -25.53 -4.81
CA GLU A 40 7.54 -24.48 -5.42
C GLU A 40 6.67 -23.26 -5.79
N LYS A 41 7.13 -22.08 -5.37
CA LYS A 41 6.49 -20.78 -5.65
C LYS A 41 5.05 -20.65 -5.14
N LYS A 42 4.64 -21.48 -4.16
CA LYS A 42 3.34 -21.36 -3.49
C LYS A 42 3.52 -21.19 -1.99
N TRP A 43 2.94 -20.10 -1.49
CA TRP A 43 2.84 -19.79 -0.06
C TRP A 43 1.37 -19.66 0.29
N SER A 44 1.00 -20.08 1.48
CA SER A 44 -0.39 -20.13 1.95
C SER A 44 -0.50 -19.50 3.32
N LEU A 45 -1.62 -18.81 3.54
CA LEU A 45 -2.05 -18.31 4.84
C LEU A 45 -3.38 -18.99 5.19
N LYS A 46 -3.48 -19.52 6.41
CA LYS A 46 -4.72 -20.05 6.99
C LYS A 46 -5.09 -19.21 8.20
N VAL A 47 -6.35 -18.83 8.25
CA VAL A 47 -6.97 -18.18 9.42
C VAL A 47 -7.70 -19.29 10.19
N GLN A 48 -7.16 -19.69 11.34
CA GLN A 48 -7.56 -20.91 12.05
C GLN A 48 -8.86 -20.76 12.87
N SER A 49 -9.29 -19.54 13.19
CA SER A 49 -10.51 -19.31 14.00
C SER A 49 -11.20 -18.02 13.58
N LEU A 50 -12.03 -18.10 12.54
CA LEU A 50 -12.78 -16.96 12.00
C LEU A 50 -13.73 -16.38 13.06
N ARG A 51 -13.41 -15.18 13.56
CA ARG A 51 -14.30 -14.33 14.35
C ARG A 51 -14.92 -13.28 13.43
N ASN A 52 -16.04 -12.66 13.84
CA ASN A 52 -16.63 -11.54 13.07
C ASN A 52 -15.62 -10.40 12.80
N GLY A 53 -14.60 -10.26 13.65
CA GLY A 53 -13.52 -9.29 13.47
C GLY A 53 -12.46 -9.67 12.42
N ASP A 54 -12.47 -10.89 11.89
CA ASP A 54 -11.48 -11.36 10.91
C ASP A 54 -11.89 -11.10 9.47
N SER A 55 -13.12 -10.63 9.23
CA SER A 55 -13.57 -10.21 7.90
C SER A 55 -12.73 -9.04 7.42
N ALA A 56 -11.86 -9.32 6.46
CA ALA A 56 -10.92 -8.38 5.88
C ALA A 56 -10.47 -8.87 4.50
N GLU A 57 -9.84 -7.99 3.74
CA GLU A 57 -9.07 -8.40 2.58
C GLU A 57 -7.68 -8.85 3.02
N TYR A 58 -7.22 -9.96 2.46
CA TYR A 58 -5.91 -10.54 2.75
C TYR A 58 -5.02 -10.45 1.51
N LEU A 59 -3.90 -9.74 1.64
CA LEU A 59 -3.00 -9.44 0.54
C LEU A 59 -1.66 -10.13 0.78
N CYS A 60 -1.05 -10.64 -0.29
CA CYS A 60 0.33 -11.15 -0.25
C CYS A 60 1.26 -10.27 -1.09
N ALA A 61 2.50 -10.11 -0.63
CA ALA A 61 3.54 -9.38 -1.36
C ALA A 61 4.86 -10.18 -1.39
N ALA A 62 5.53 -10.17 -2.53
CA ALA A 62 6.86 -10.76 -2.69
C ALA A 62 7.92 -9.66 -2.76
N SER A 63 9.01 -9.83 -2.03
CA SER A 63 10.23 -9.03 -2.19
C SER A 63 11.30 -9.92 -2.83
N PRO A 64 12.03 -9.44 -3.84
CA PRO A 64 13.19 -10.15 -4.39
C PRO A 64 14.36 -10.21 -3.41
N HIS A 65 14.34 -9.40 -2.33
CA HIS A 65 15.39 -9.36 -1.33
C HIS A 65 15.02 -10.19 -0.09
N SER A 66 15.89 -11.15 0.26
CA SER A 66 15.69 -12.11 1.34
C SER A 66 15.92 -11.55 2.76
N LEU A 67 16.21 -10.25 2.91
CA LEU A 67 16.57 -9.61 4.17
C LEU A 67 15.76 -8.33 4.47
N THR A 68 14.76 -7.99 3.66
CA THR A 68 13.94 -6.80 3.95
C THR A 68 13.00 -7.13 5.11
N ASN A 69 12.98 -6.30 6.14
CA ASN A 69 11.93 -6.40 7.15
C ASN A 69 10.60 -6.01 6.52
N GLY A 70 9.52 -6.48 7.14
CA GLY A 70 8.21 -5.93 6.83
C GLY A 70 8.18 -4.44 7.13
N VAL A 71 7.57 -3.66 6.24
CA VAL A 71 7.46 -2.22 6.42
C VAL A 71 6.07 -1.92 6.96
N LYS A 72 6.02 -1.18 8.07
CA LYS A 72 4.77 -0.70 8.64
C LYS A 72 4.43 0.63 8.02
N PHE A 73 3.29 0.70 7.36
CA PHE A 73 2.75 1.94 6.84
C PHE A 73 1.70 2.51 7.81
N GLU A 74 1.74 3.80 8.03
CA GLU A 74 0.72 4.56 8.75
C GLU A 74 0.11 5.58 7.80
N GLN A 75 -1.17 5.40 7.46
CA GLN A 75 -1.89 6.28 6.55
C GLN A 75 -3.08 6.92 7.28
N THR A 76 -3.48 8.12 6.84
CA THR A 76 -4.72 8.75 7.29
C THR A 76 -5.89 7.75 7.20
N PRO A 77 -6.75 7.67 8.24
CA PRO A 77 -7.94 6.83 8.21
C PRO A 77 -8.86 7.17 7.03
N VAL A 78 -9.80 6.27 6.72
CA VAL A 78 -10.78 6.52 5.66
C VAL A 78 -11.61 7.77 5.97
N GLN A 79 -11.74 8.63 4.95
CA GLN A 79 -12.49 9.87 5.02
C GLN A 79 -13.69 9.82 4.06
N THR A 80 -14.83 10.36 4.49
CA THR A 80 -16.00 10.58 3.64
C THR A 80 -16.12 12.07 3.39
N VAL A 81 -16.07 12.48 2.13
CA VAL A 81 -16.01 13.90 1.73
C VAL A 81 -17.16 14.23 0.79
N GLN A 82 -17.63 15.48 0.84
CA GLN A 82 -18.66 15.99 -0.06
C GLN A 82 -18.05 16.43 -1.40
N PRO A 83 -18.84 16.43 -2.50
CA PRO A 83 -18.37 16.96 -3.78
C PRO A 83 -17.82 18.39 -3.66
N GLY A 84 -16.64 18.62 -4.22
CA GLY A 84 -15.96 19.93 -4.17
C GLY A 84 -15.16 20.19 -2.89
N GLN A 85 -15.19 19.30 -1.89
CA GLN A 85 -14.28 19.37 -0.76
C GLN A 85 -12.91 18.83 -1.14
N GLN A 86 -11.88 19.48 -0.61
CA GLN A 86 -10.52 19.00 -0.66
C GLN A 86 -10.25 18.09 0.53
N VAL A 87 -9.44 17.06 0.31
CA VAL A 87 -8.96 16.16 1.36
C VAL A 87 -7.46 15.95 1.20
N ASP A 88 -6.77 15.89 2.33
CA ASP A 88 -5.37 15.51 2.39
C ASP A 88 -5.28 14.06 2.92
N ILE A 89 -4.49 13.23 2.25
CA ILE A 89 -4.21 11.84 2.63
C ILE A 89 -2.71 11.75 2.88
N GLU A 90 -2.34 11.50 4.12
CA GLU A 90 -0.97 11.41 4.58
C GLU A 90 -0.57 9.94 4.74
N CYS A 91 0.68 9.63 4.44
CA CYS A 91 1.25 8.29 4.61
C CYS A 91 2.70 8.40 5.10
N SER A 92 3.08 7.55 6.05
CA SER A 92 4.44 7.40 6.54
C SER A 92 4.80 5.91 6.68
N HIS A 93 6.09 5.62 6.82
CA HIS A 93 6.58 4.28 7.12
C HIS A 93 7.78 4.31 8.08
N ASP A 94 8.09 3.16 8.65
CA ASP A 94 9.15 2.98 9.64
C ASP A 94 10.52 2.57 9.06
N ASP A 95 10.61 2.32 7.75
CA ASP A 95 11.87 1.91 7.11
C ASP A 95 12.61 3.07 6.41
N SER A 96 13.69 3.55 7.01
CA SER A 96 14.49 4.67 6.45
C SER A 96 15.24 4.32 5.14
N SER A 97 15.32 3.05 4.77
CA SER A 97 15.95 2.62 3.51
C SER A 97 15.03 2.76 2.30
N LEU A 98 13.72 2.92 2.52
CA LEU A 98 12.76 3.20 1.46
C LEU A 98 12.79 4.69 1.11
N LEU A 99 13.37 5.00 -0.05
CA LEU A 99 13.54 6.36 -0.52
C LEU A 99 12.37 6.88 -1.36
N ILE A 100 11.50 5.99 -1.83
CA ILE A 100 10.42 6.31 -2.77
C ILE A 100 9.08 5.88 -2.18
N MET A 101 8.14 6.82 -2.11
CA MET A 101 6.74 6.57 -1.79
C MET A 101 5.91 6.51 -3.08
N TYR A 102 5.14 5.44 -3.25
CA TYR A 102 4.22 5.28 -4.39
C TYR A 102 2.77 5.45 -3.93
N TRP A 103 1.97 6.13 -4.74
CA TRP A 103 0.54 6.35 -4.50
C TRP A 103 -0.30 5.64 -5.54
N TYR A 104 -1.22 4.80 -5.09
CA TYR A 104 -2.13 4.05 -5.95
C TYR A 104 -3.58 4.37 -5.62
N GLU A 105 -4.43 4.39 -6.65
CA GLU A 105 -5.88 4.35 -6.48
C GLU A 105 -6.44 2.95 -6.79
N GLN A 106 -7.48 2.59 -6.06
CA GLN A 106 -8.28 1.39 -6.32
C GLN A 106 -9.76 1.77 -6.33
N LYS A 107 -10.44 1.55 -7.46
CA LYS A 107 -11.88 1.81 -7.59
C LYS A 107 -12.63 0.48 -7.65
N ASP A 108 -13.64 0.30 -6.79
CA ASP A 108 -14.56 -0.85 -6.82
C ASP A 108 -13.85 -2.22 -6.84
N SER A 109 -12.78 -2.36 -6.04
CA SER A 109 -11.95 -3.59 -5.97
C SER A 109 -11.29 -4.00 -7.30
N ARG A 110 -11.14 -3.07 -8.26
CA ARG A 110 -10.38 -3.28 -9.50
C ARG A 110 -8.87 -3.29 -9.24
N ALA A 111 -8.10 -3.50 -10.31
CA ALA A 111 -6.66 -3.37 -10.27
C ALA A 111 -6.23 -2.00 -9.73
N LEU A 112 -5.08 -1.98 -9.05
CA LEU A 112 -4.44 -0.75 -8.60
C LEU A 112 -3.94 0.04 -9.82
N HIS A 113 -4.26 1.34 -9.87
CA HIS A 113 -3.67 2.27 -10.82
C HIS A 113 -2.70 3.19 -10.10
N LEU A 114 -1.50 3.34 -10.65
CA LEU A 114 -0.53 4.29 -10.14
C LEU A 114 -1.06 5.72 -10.38
N ILE A 115 -1.02 6.55 -9.35
CA ILE A 115 -1.27 7.99 -9.42
C ILE A 115 0.06 8.72 -9.64
N GLY A 116 1.10 8.31 -8.90
CA GLY A 116 2.40 8.94 -8.90
C GLY A 116 3.33 8.40 -7.82
N PHE A 117 4.53 8.96 -7.74
CA PHE A 117 5.54 8.62 -6.75
C PHE A 117 6.38 9.84 -6.36
N GLY A 118 6.96 9.83 -5.18
CA GLY A 118 7.82 10.91 -4.69
C GLY A 118 8.98 10.39 -3.86
N TYR A 119 10.06 11.18 -3.82
CA TYR A 119 11.21 10.92 -2.94
C TYR A 119 11.03 11.67 -1.62
N SER A 120 11.87 11.36 -0.63
CA SER A 120 11.92 12.11 0.64
C SER A 120 12.30 13.59 0.45
N THR A 121 12.93 13.92 -0.68
CA THR A 121 13.26 15.29 -1.08
C THR A 121 12.82 15.54 -2.52
N GLY A 122 12.25 16.71 -2.77
CA GLY A 122 11.83 17.14 -4.11
C GLY A 122 10.34 16.98 -4.40
N GLU A 123 9.96 17.37 -5.61
CA GLU A 123 8.58 17.33 -6.07
C GLU A 123 8.19 15.91 -6.53
N PRO A 124 6.95 15.46 -6.22
CA PRO A 124 6.45 14.18 -6.70
C PRO A 124 6.24 14.17 -8.23
N THR A 125 6.39 12.99 -8.82
CA THR A 125 6.09 12.71 -10.22
C THR A 125 4.72 12.03 -10.34
N TYR A 126 3.90 12.43 -11.31
CA TYR A 126 2.54 11.92 -11.50
C TYR A 126 2.35 11.25 -12.86
N GLU A 127 1.42 10.31 -12.89
CA GLU A 127 1.00 9.64 -14.11
C GLU A 127 0.15 10.59 -15.01
N PRO A 128 0.36 10.59 -16.34
CA PRO A 128 -0.30 11.54 -17.25
C PRO A 128 -1.83 11.50 -17.19
N GLN A 129 -2.42 10.31 -17.06
CA GLN A 129 -3.87 10.11 -16.97
C GLN A 129 -4.49 10.73 -15.70
N HIS A 130 -3.70 10.91 -14.64
CA HIS A 130 -4.13 11.58 -13.40
C HIS A 130 -3.88 13.09 -13.43
N CYS A 131 -3.10 13.61 -14.37
CA CYS A 131 -2.98 15.06 -14.61
C CYS A 131 -4.24 15.67 -15.26
N LEU A 132 -4.98 14.91 -16.07
CA LEU A 132 -6.16 15.41 -16.80
C LEU A 132 -7.43 15.51 -15.95
N THR A 133 -7.47 14.86 -14.77
CA THR A 133 -8.64 14.84 -13.87
C THR A 133 -8.67 15.98 -12.85
N GLN A 134 -7.64 16.85 -12.83
CA GLN A 134 -7.49 17.96 -11.87
C GLN A 134 -8.39 19.19 -12.13
N LEU A 135 -9.22 19.20 -13.19
CA LEU A 135 -10.29 20.20 -13.33
C LEU A 135 -11.42 20.02 -12.28
N GLY A 136 -11.38 18.97 -11.47
CA GLY A 136 -12.29 18.77 -10.35
C GLY A 136 -11.70 17.98 -9.17
N SER A 137 -11.23 18.70 -8.15
CA SER A 137 -11.36 18.30 -6.74
C SER A 137 -10.60 17.07 -6.21
N LEU A 138 -9.27 17.06 -6.26
CA LEU A 138 -8.41 16.38 -5.26
C LEU A 138 -7.08 17.15 -5.16
N ARG A 139 -6.67 17.61 -3.96
CA ARG A 139 -5.31 18.15 -3.78
C ARG A 139 -4.36 17.04 -3.35
N PHE A 140 -3.46 16.69 -4.26
CA PHE A 140 -2.09 16.34 -3.89
C PHE A 140 -1.30 17.67 -3.75
N PRO A 141 -0.18 17.73 -3.00
CA PRO A 141 0.60 18.96 -2.87
C PRO A 141 0.89 19.59 -4.25
N MET A 142 0.88 20.93 -4.28
CA MET A 142 0.64 21.78 -5.46
C MET A 142 1.31 21.35 -6.77
N MET A 143 0.54 21.53 -7.84
CA MET A 143 0.73 21.01 -9.19
C MET A 143 1.92 21.61 -9.93
N LEU A 144 2.78 20.73 -10.45
CA LEU A 144 3.49 20.94 -11.71
C LEU A 144 3.18 19.74 -12.61
N CYS A 145 2.14 19.86 -13.43
CA CYS A 145 1.98 18.99 -14.58
C CYS A 145 3.11 19.34 -15.55
N ASP A 146 4.04 18.41 -15.79
CA ASP A 146 5.08 18.61 -16.80
C ASP A 146 4.41 18.99 -18.12
N ASN A 147 4.65 20.22 -18.57
CA ASN A 147 4.14 20.71 -19.84
C ASN A 147 4.82 19.89 -20.96
N PRO A 148 4.08 19.16 -21.81
CA PRO A 148 4.67 18.40 -22.91
C PRO A 148 5.47 19.28 -23.89
N ALA A 149 5.37 20.60 -23.81
CA ALA A 149 6.22 21.55 -24.54
C ALA A 149 7.69 21.60 -24.07
N ASN A 150 8.04 21.05 -22.89
CA ASN A 150 9.41 21.13 -22.35
C ASN A 150 10.28 19.89 -22.63
N ARG A 151 9.82 18.98 -23.49
CA ARG A 151 10.54 17.73 -23.85
C ARG A 151 11.31 17.82 -25.18
N LEU A 152 11.68 19.03 -25.59
CA LEU A 152 12.54 19.29 -26.74
C LEU A 152 13.62 20.29 -26.37
N LEU A 153 14.67 19.83 -25.68
CA LEU A 153 16.08 20.23 -25.85
C LEU A 153 16.98 19.09 -25.34
#